data_AF-A0A0B4EHW1-F1
#
_entry.id   AF-A0A0B4EHW1-F1
#
_cell.length_a   1.000
_cell.length_b   1.000
_cell.length_c   1.000
_cell.angle_alpha   90.00
_cell.angle_beta   90.00
_cell.angle_gamma   90.00
#
_symmetry.space_group_name_H-M   'P 1'
#
loop_
_entity.id
_entity.type
_entity.pdbx_description
1 polymer ?
#
loop_
_entity_poly.entity_id
_entity_poly.type
_entity_poly.pdbx_seq_one_letter_code
_entity_poly.pdbx_strand_id
1 'polypeptide(L)'
;MNRKLSSIKVFLRFLKEENIVEEDFSLYLIKVRKEEDVILFFETSVWEKFRKSFEEDIRDRAIFELLYSTGMKPKEFLSLSYMQIHWEKQEIYFFQKKKQELFF
;
A
#
# COMPACT_ATOMS: atom_id res chain seq x y z
N MET A 1 8.48 15.82 7.62
CA MET A 1 9.62 16.33 6.83
C MET A 1 9.76 15.66 5.45
N ASN A 2 9.68 14.33 5.36
CA ASN A 2 9.92 13.58 4.11
C ASN A 2 9.02 13.93 2.92
N ARG A 3 7.71 14.21 3.11
CA ARG A 3 6.82 14.56 1.98
C ARG A 3 7.24 15.84 1.25
N LYS A 4 7.63 16.89 1.98
CA LYS A 4 8.08 18.17 1.39
C LYS A 4 9.33 17.96 0.53
N LEU A 5 10.31 17.22 1.05
CA LEU A 5 11.53 16.87 0.32
C LEU A 5 11.24 16.03 -0.93
N SER A 6 10.31 15.07 -0.84
CA SER A 6 9.85 14.30 -2.00
C SER A 6 9.20 15.17 -3.07
N SER A 7 8.36 16.14 -2.70
CA SER A 7 7.76 17.08 -3.65
C SER A 7 8.82 17.93 -4.34
N ILE A 8 9.81 18.44 -3.60
CA ILE A 8 10.93 19.21 -4.18
C ILE A 8 11.74 18.35 -5.15
N LYS A 9 12.06 17.10 -4.81
CA LYS A 9 12.76 16.18 -5.72
C LYS A 9 12.02 15.98 -7.04
N VAL A 10 10.70 15.77 -6.97
CA VAL A 10 9.87 15.58 -8.17
C VAL A 10 9.87 16.85 -9.02
N PHE A 11 9.76 18.02 -8.39
CA PHE A 11 9.80 19.30 -9.10
C PHE A 11 11.15 19.55 -9.78
N LEU A 12 12.28 19.30 -9.09
CA LEU A 12 13.61 19.44 -9.67
C LEU A 12 13.82 18.49 -10.86
N ARG A 13 13.34 17.24 -10.76
CA ARG A 13 13.41 16.30 -11.88
C ARG A 13 12.58 16.77 -13.07
N PHE A 14 11.39 17.31 -12.82
CA PHE A 14 10.55 17.92 -13.86
C PHE A 14 11.27 19.04 -14.59
N LEU A 15 11.95 19.96 -13.88
CA LEU A 15 12.71 21.05 -14.53
C LEU A 15 13.80 20.53 -15.48
N LYS A 16 14.44 19.42 -15.13
CA LYS A 16 15.44 18.76 -15.98
C LYS A 16 14.79 18.03 -17.16
N GLU A 17 13.66 17.36 -16.96
CA GLU A 17 12.89 16.71 -18.03
C GLU A 17 12.40 17.72 -19.09
N GLU A 18 12.01 18.92 -18.65
CA GLU A 18 11.62 20.05 -19.52
C GLU A 18 12.82 20.86 -20.07
N ASN A 19 14.06 20.41 -19.83
CA ASN A 19 15.30 21.10 -20.25
C ASN A 19 15.40 22.57 -19.79
N ILE A 20 14.77 22.92 -18.66
CA ILE A 20 14.87 24.26 -18.04
C ILE A 20 16.21 24.41 -17.30
N VAL A 21 16.76 23.29 -16.82
CA VAL A 21 18.07 23.21 -16.16
C VAL A 21 18.93 22.12 -16.80
N GLU A 22 20.23 22.39 -16.94
CA GLU A 22 21.19 21.46 -17.55
C GLU A 22 21.55 20.28 -16.62
N GLU A 23 21.53 20.53 -15.31
CA GLU A 23 21.92 19.56 -14.28
C GLU A 23 20.73 19.10 -13.42
N ASP A 24 20.76 17.83 -13.01
CA ASP A 24 19.75 17.25 -12.13
C ASP A 24 20.06 17.51 -10.65
N PHE A 25 19.58 18.65 -10.13
CA PHE A 25 19.76 19.03 -8.73
C PHE A 25 19.09 18.08 -7.72
N SER A 26 18.19 17.18 -8.17
CA SER A 26 17.51 16.24 -7.27
C SER A 26 18.48 15.21 -6.66
N LEU A 27 19.64 15.01 -7.29
CA LEU A 27 20.71 14.11 -6.86
C LEU A 27 21.36 14.54 -5.54
N TYR A 28 21.48 15.84 -5.29
CA TYR A 28 22.09 16.38 -4.06
C TYR A 28 21.18 16.28 -2.84
N LEU A 29 19.88 16.03 -3.05
CA LEU A 29 18.93 15.89 -1.96
C LEU A 29 19.03 14.47 -1.38
N ILE A 30 19.85 14.29 -0.35
CA ILE A 30 19.96 13.00 0.35
C ILE A 30 18.74 12.82 1.25
N LYS A 31 18.05 11.69 1.10
CA LYS A 31 16.99 11.29 2.02
C LYS A 31 17.65 10.63 3.22
N VAL A 32 17.58 11.26 4.39
CA VAL A 32 17.97 10.59 5.63
C VAL A 32 17.03 9.39 5.83
N ARG A 33 17.62 8.19 5.89
CA ARG A 33 16.86 6.96 6.15
C ARG A 33 16.34 7.08 7.58
N LYS A 34 15.01 7.17 7.72
CA LYS A 34 14.38 7.10 9.03
C LYS A 34 14.58 5.67 9.54
N GLU A 35 14.89 5.50 10.81
CA GLU A 35 14.82 4.18 11.45
C GLU A 35 13.46 3.56 11.14
N GLU A 36 13.47 2.30 10.71
CA GLU A 36 12.26 1.57 10.38
C GLU A 36 11.45 1.44 11.68
N ASP A 37 10.20 1.90 11.64
CA ASP A 37 9.31 1.78 12.80
C ASP A 37 9.23 0.29 13.16
N VAL A 38 9.40 -0.05 14.45
CA VAL A 38 9.39 -1.43 14.92
C VAL A 38 8.09 -2.10 14.47
N ILE A 39 8.19 -3.25 13.80
CA ILE A 39 7.03 -4.04 13.42
C ILE A 39 6.37 -4.52 14.72
N LEU A 40 5.20 -3.95 15.02
CA LEU A 40 4.37 -4.40 16.12
C LEU A 40 3.61 -5.65 15.67
N PHE A 41 3.89 -6.79 16.31
CA PHE A 41 3.08 -7.98 16.15
C PHE A 41 1.88 -7.89 17.08
N PHE A 42 0.68 -8.04 16.53
CA PHE A 42 -0.52 -8.17 17.33
C PHE A 42 -0.59 -9.58 17.93
N GLU A 43 -0.86 -9.68 19.23
CA GLU A 43 -1.24 -10.94 19.84
C GLU A 43 -2.58 -11.42 19.26
N THR A 44 -2.75 -12.75 19.17
CA THR A 44 -4.01 -13.37 18.73
C THR A 44 -5.22 -12.92 19.56
N SER A 45 -5.01 -12.63 20.85
CA SER A 45 -6.01 -12.10 21.78
C SER A 45 -6.56 -10.72 21.38
N VAL A 46 -5.71 -9.87 20.79
CA VAL A 46 -6.09 -8.54 20.31
C VAL A 46 -6.93 -8.68 19.03
N TRP A 47 -6.56 -9.61 18.17
CA TRP A 47 -7.31 -9.91 16.95
C TRP A 47 -8.72 -10.40 17.25
N GLU A 48 -8.89 -11.30 18.22
CA GLU A 48 -10.22 -11.78 18.62
C GLU A 48 -11.12 -10.65 19.13
N LYS A 49 -10.59 -9.73 19.93
CA LYS A 49 -11.34 -8.56 20.41
C LYS A 49 -11.73 -7.63 19.25
N PHE A 50 -10.82 -7.44 18.30
CA PHE A 50 -11.07 -6.62 17.11
C PHE A 50 -12.12 -7.26 16.19
N ARG A 51 -12.06 -8.58 15.96
CA ARG A 51 -13.09 -9.31 15.21
C ARG A 51 -14.47 -9.14 15.86
N LYS A 52 -14.54 -9.21 17.20
CA LYS A 52 -15.78 -8.99 17.96
C LYS A 52 -16.37 -7.60 17.77
N SER A 53 -15.55 -6.55 17.60
CA SER A 53 -16.07 -5.19 17.39
C SER A 53 -16.80 -4.97 16.06
N PHE A 54 -16.64 -5.90 15.09
CA PHE A 54 -17.35 -5.85 13.80
C PHE A 54 -18.41 -6.95 13.68
N GLU A 55 -18.85 -7.56 14.78
CA GLU A 55 -19.85 -8.64 14.72
C GLU A 55 -21.17 -8.19 14.06
N GLU A 56 -21.59 -6.95 14.29
CA GLU A 56 -22.83 -6.39 13.73
C GLU A 56 -22.63 -5.76 12.33
N ASP A 57 -21.40 -5.41 11.94
CA ASP A 57 -21.08 -4.85 10.63
C ASP A 57 -20.35 -5.88 9.75
N ILE A 58 -21.15 -6.64 9.02
CA ILE A 58 -20.69 -7.72 8.12
C ILE A 58 -19.75 -7.17 7.03
N ARG A 59 -19.97 -5.94 6.56
CA ARG A 59 -19.15 -5.33 5.52
C ARG A 59 -17.77 -5.03 6.08
N ASP A 60 -17.72 -4.29 7.18
CA ASP A 60 -16.45 -3.87 7.77
C ASP A 60 -15.64 -5.09 8.22
N ARG A 61 -16.31 -6.10 8.79
CA ARG A 61 -15.71 -7.40 9.07
C ARG A 61 -15.11 -8.03 7.81
N ALA A 62 -15.86 -8.14 6.72
CA ALA A 62 -15.36 -8.75 5.49
C ALA A 62 -14.15 -8.00 4.92
N ILE A 63 -14.14 -6.66 4.97
CA ILE A 63 -13.00 -5.83 4.55
C ILE A 63 -11.76 -6.19 5.38
N PHE A 64 -11.89 -6.21 6.71
CA PHE A 64 -10.76 -6.49 7.59
C PHE A 64 -10.23 -7.92 7.46
N GLU A 65 -11.11 -8.92 7.39
CA GLU A 65 -10.72 -10.31 7.19
C GLU A 65 -9.94 -10.50 5.89
N LEU A 66 -10.38 -9.83 4.82
CA LEU A 66 -9.72 -9.93 3.52
C LEU A 66 -8.34 -9.26 3.53
N LEU A 67 -8.24 -8.05 4.11
CA LEU A 67 -6.97 -7.35 4.26
C LEU A 67 -5.98 -8.15 5.12
N TYR A 68 -6.45 -8.74 6.22
CA TYR A 68 -5.62 -9.52 7.13
C TYR A 68 -5.15 -10.84 6.50
N SER A 69 -6.05 -11.56 5.81
CA SER A 69 -5.72 -12.87 5.23
C SER A 69 -4.80 -12.76 4.02
N THR A 70 -5.02 -11.76 3.16
CA THR A 70 -4.25 -11.59 1.90
C THR A 70 -3.02 -10.71 2.05
N GLY A 71 -2.97 -9.87 3.10
CA GLY A 71 -1.91 -8.86 3.26
C GLY A 71 -1.95 -7.73 2.22
N MET A 72 -3.03 -7.60 1.44
CA MET A 72 -3.15 -6.57 0.42
C MET A 72 -3.22 -5.16 1.03
N LYS A 73 -2.79 -4.15 0.29
CA LYS A 73 -2.88 -2.76 0.74
C LYS A 73 -4.32 -2.25 0.66
N PRO A 74 -4.74 -1.33 1.54
CA PRO A 74 -6.08 -0.74 1.46
C PRO A 74 -6.42 -0.13 0.09
N LYS A 75 -5.42 0.42 -0.61
CA LYS A 75 -5.63 0.94 -1.97
C LYS A 75 -5.94 -0.13 -3.00
N GLU A 76 -5.36 -1.32 -2.85
CA GLU A 76 -5.59 -2.46 -3.74
C GLU A 76 -6.99 -3.00 -3.52
N PHE A 77 -7.41 -3.14 -2.26
CA PHE A 77 -8.78 -3.47 -1.88
C PHE A 77 -9.81 -2.50 -2.47
N LEU A 78 -9.59 -1.18 -2.34
CA LEU A 78 -10.52 -0.17 -2.87
C LEU A 78 -10.64 -0.20 -4.41
N SER A 79 -9.63 -0.75 -5.10
CA SER A 79 -9.65 -0.91 -6.55
C SER A 79 -10.15 -2.28 -7.02
N LEU A 80 -10.48 -3.18 -6.07
CA LEU A 80 -10.87 -4.55 -6.38
C LEU A 80 -12.24 -4.59 -7.05
N SER A 81 -12.31 -5.31 -8.17
CA SER A 81 -13.55 -5.58 -8.89
C SER A 81 -13.98 -7.04 -8.74
N TYR A 82 -15.27 -7.31 -8.95
CA TYR A 82 -15.81 -8.67 -8.85
C TYR A 82 -15.12 -9.66 -9.83
N MET A 83 -14.65 -9.18 -10.98
CA MET A 83 -13.99 -10.00 -12.00
C MET A 83 -12.62 -10.54 -11.55
N GLN A 84 -12.05 -9.95 -10.51
CA GLN A 84 -10.74 -10.33 -9.98
C GLN A 84 -10.83 -11.42 -8.91
N ILE A 85 -12.04 -11.79 -8.46
CA ILE A 85 -12.24 -12.76 -7.39
C ILE A 85 -12.71 -14.08 -8.00
N HIS A 86 -11.92 -15.14 -7.84
CA HIS A 86 -12.28 -16.48 -8.23
C HIS A 86 -12.79 -17.27 -7.01
N TRP A 87 -14.08 -17.12 -6.70
CA TRP A 87 -14.70 -17.67 -5.48
C TRP A 87 -14.47 -19.17 -5.26
N GLU A 88 -14.56 -20.00 -6.31
CA GLU A 88 -14.36 -21.45 -6.20
C GLU A 88 -12.93 -21.84 -5.81
N LYS A 89 -11.95 -21.04 -6.23
CA LYS A 89 -10.53 -21.28 -5.94
C LYS A 89 -10.04 -20.48 -4.75
N GLN A 90 -10.86 -19.56 -4.25
CA GLN A 90 -10.52 -18.61 -3.20
C GLN A 90 -9.30 -17.73 -3.56
N GLU A 91 -9.18 -17.36 -4.84
CA GLU A 91 -8.04 -16.59 -5.35
C GLU A 91 -8.45 -15.16 -5.73
N ILE A 92 -7.54 -14.20 -5.53
CA ILE A 92 -7.72 -12.82 -5.99
C ILE A 92 -6.57 -12.41 -6.92
N TYR A 93 -6.95 -11.92 -8.12
CA TYR A 93 -6.02 -11.56 -9.18
C TYR A 93 -5.80 -10.05 -9.27
N PHE A 94 -4.55 -9.60 -9.15
CA PHE A 94 -4.18 -8.19 -9.28
C PHE A 94 -3.31 -7.92 -10.52
N PHE A 95 -3.66 -6.86 -11.26
CA PHE A 95 -2.86 -6.37 -12.38
C PHE A 95 -2.04 -5.14 -11.94
N GLN A 96 -0.82 -5.34 -11.43
CA GLN A 96 0.14 -4.24 -11.34
C GLN A 96 0.87 -4.05 -12.67
N LYS A 97 1.02 -2.79 -13.11
CA LYS A 97 1.65 -2.36 -14.38
C LYS A 97 3.10 -2.86 -14.62
N LYS A 98 3.70 -3.70 -13.75
CA LYS A 98 5.03 -4.30 -13.95
C LYS A 98 5.21 -5.77 -13.54
N LYS A 99 4.21 -6.47 -12.99
CA LYS A 99 4.27 -7.92 -12.71
C LYS A 99 2.88 -8.43 -12.31
N GLN A 100 2.54 -9.64 -12.74
CA GLN A 100 1.42 -10.39 -12.16
C GLN A 100 1.89 -10.96 -10.82
N GLU A 101 1.20 -10.61 -9.74
CA GLU A 101 1.41 -11.23 -8.43
C GLU A 101 0.07 -11.87 -8.00
N LEU A 102 0.15 -13.15 -7.64
CA LEU A 102 -0.97 -13.94 -7.13
C LEU A 102 -0.96 -13.81 -5.60
N PHE A 103 -2.09 -13.45 -5.02
CA PHE A 103 -2.29 -13.47 -3.57
C PHE A 103 -3.31 -14.57 -3.25
N PHE A 104 -2.94 -15.43 -2.30
CA PHE A 104 -3.75 -16.56 -1.80
C PHE A 104 -4.70 -16.09 -0.70
#